data_AF-A0A7W1LR92-F1
#
_entry.id   AF-A0A7W1LR92-F1
#
_cell.length_a   1.000
_cell.length_b   1.000
_cell.length_c   1.000
_cell.angle_alpha   90.00
_cell.angle_beta   90.00
_cell.angle_gamma   90.00
#
_symmetry.space_group_name_H-M   'P 1'
#
loop_
_entity.id
_entity.type
_entity.pdbx_description
1 polymer ?
#
loop_
_entity_poly.entity_id
_entity_poly.type
_entity_poly.pdbx_seq_one_letter_code
_entity_poly.pdbx_strand_id
1 'polypeptide(L)'
;TITRSATVPDACDTTDEILAVVSTLLAAIETQRGVRLLGVVATKLGPPHRQLRFDDLRPDEGGDGGRADDTVDEIRSRFGAAAIGPASMLDGDGLRPMRAGTGQWGPNRPDPSRRVEDQGQTCETEHRAEE
;
A
#
# COMPACT_ATOMS: atom_id res chain seq x y z
N THR A 1 1.37 12.33 18.35
CA THR A 1 1.25 11.42 17.19
C THR A 1 1.69 10.06 17.62
N ILE A 2 0.93 9.02 17.31
CA ILE A 2 1.29 7.62 17.59
C ILE A 2 1.40 6.88 16.27
N THR A 3 2.29 5.90 16.20
CA THR A 3 2.45 5.00 15.05
C THR A 3 2.37 3.57 15.55
N ARG A 4 1.69 2.71 14.79
CA ARG A 4 1.63 1.28 15.00
C ARG A 4 1.99 0.58 13.69
N SER A 5 2.63 -0.57 13.79
CA SER A 5 3.02 -1.38 12.64
C SER A 5 2.77 -2.85 12.94
N ALA A 6 2.34 -3.61 11.94
CA ALA A 6 2.29 -5.06 11.97
C ALA A 6 3.10 -5.60 10.78
N THR A 7 3.71 -6.77 10.98
CA THR A 7 4.30 -7.54 9.87
C THR A 7 3.39 -8.72 9.61
N VAL A 8 2.92 -8.85 8.37
CA VAL A 8 2.18 -10.02 7.90
C VAL A 8 3.15 -11.13 7.49
N PRO A 9 2.79 -12.40 7.71
CA PRO A 9 3.68 -13.53 7.42
C PRO A 9 3.84 -13.80 5.92
N ASP A 10 2.78 -13.58 5.16
CA ASP A 10 2.73 -13.79 3.71
C ASP A 10 2.67 -12.45 2.97
N ALA A 11 3.09 -12.44 1.70
CA ALA A 11 2.92 -11.28 0.83
C ALA A 11 1.42 -11.00 0.63
N CYS A 12 1.03 -9.73 0.80
CA CYS A 12 -0.35 -9.28 0.64
C CYS A 12 -0.42 -8.17 -0.43
N ASP A 13 -1.35 -8.29 -1.35
CA ASP A 13 -1.63 -7.33 -2.41
C ASP A 13 -3.12 -6.96 -2.53
N THR A 14 -3.99 -7.62 -1.76
CA THR A 14 -5.44 -7.36 -1.79
C THR A 14 -5.85 -6.26 -0.81
N THR A 15 -6.88 -5.52 -1.19
CA THR A 15 -7.47 -4.45 -0.38
C THR A 15 -8.02 -4.99 0.93
N ASP A 16 -8.67 -6.15 0.91
CA ASP A 16 -9.33 -6.74 2.09
C ASP A 16 -8.31 -7.19 3.15
N GLU A 17 -7.22 -7.85 2.74
CA GLU A 17 -6.14 -8.26 3.64
C GLU A 17 -5.48 -7.04 4.31
N ILE A 18 -5.17 -6.01 3.52
CA ILE A 18 -4.58 -4.76 4.04
C ILE A 18 -5.56 -4.08 5.00
N LEU A 19 -6.85 -4.00 4.64
CA LEU A 19 -7.88 -3.38 5.46
C LEU A 19 -8.09 -4.12 6.78
N ALA A 20 -8.04 -5.46 6.78
CA ALA A 20 -8.16 -6.28 7.98
C ALA A 20 -7.03 -5.98 8.99
N VAL A 21 -5.79 -5.87 8.51
CA VAL A 21 -4.63 -5.52 9.35
C VAL A 21 -4.75 -4.09 9.88
N VAL A 22 -5.04 -3.12 9.01
CA VAL A 22 -5.18 -1.70 9.41
C VAL A 22 -6.31 -1.51 10.41
N SER A 23 -7.45 -2.17 10.21
CA SER A 23 -8.60 -2.10 11.11
C SER A 23 -8.27 -2.67 12.48
N THR A 24 -7.51 -3.77 12.54
CA THR A 24 -7.04 -4.36 13.80
C THR A 24 -6.12 -3.39 14.56
N LEU A 25 -5.19 -2.75 13.86
CA LEU A 25 -4.29 -1.76 14.46
C LEU A 25 -5.04 -0.51 14.95
N LEU A 26 -6.06 -0.06 14.20
CA LEU A 26 -6.88 1.08 14.56
C LEU A 26 -7.80 0.79 15.76
N ALA A 27 -8.36 -0.41 15.85
CA ALA A 27 -9.21 -0.82 16.97
C ALA A 27 -8.46 -0.83 18.32
N ALA A 28 -7.14 -1.00 18.30
CA ALA A 28 -6.28 -0.92 19.48
C ALA A 28 -5.98 0.53 19.94
N ILE A 29 -6.53 1.53 19.25
CA ILE A 29 -6.30 2.96 19.51
C ILE A 29 -7.59 3.62 19.98
N GLU A 30 -7.49 4.39 21.07
CA GLU A 30 -8.59 5.20 21.58
C GLU A 30 -8.85 6.41 20.66
N THR A 31 -10.03 6.44 20.03
CA THR A 31 -10.40 7.44 19.00
C THR A 31 -11.53 8.40 19.43
N GLN A 32 -12.03 8.35 20.67
CA GLN A 32 -13.14 9.20 21.15
C GLN A 32 -12.88 10.71 21.00
N ARG A 33 -11.61 11.16 20.99
CA ARG A 33 -11.25 12.58 20.76
C ARG A 33 -11.23 13.00 19.28
N GLY A 34 -11.53 12.09 18.36
CA GLY A 34 -11.45 12.32 16.91
C GLY A 34 -10.02 12.19 16.37
N VAL A 35 -9.92 11.87 15.08
CA VAL A 35 -8.65 11.67 14.37
C VAL A 35 -8.38 12.85 13.45
N ARG A 36 -7.26 13.55 13.66
CA ARG A 36 -6.83 14.67 12.81
C ARG A 36 -6.08 14.21 11.55
N LEU A 37 -5.37 13.08 11.66
CA LEU A 37 -4.57 12.52 10.59
C LEU A 37 -4.48 11.00 10.77
N LEU A 38 -4.74 10.26 9.69
CA LEU A 38 -4.49 8.83 9.58
C LEU A 38 -3.66 8.63 8.32
N GLY A 39 -2.47 8.04 8.48
CA GLY A 39 -1.60 7.65 7.37
C GLY A 39 -1.31 6.16 7.45
N VAL A 40 -1.42 5.47 6.33
CA VAL A 40 -1.02 4.07 6.19
C VAL A 40 0.20 4.03 5.28
N VAL A 41 1.24 3.34 5.74
CA VAL A 41 2.48 3.17 4.97
C VAL A 41 2.82 1.69 4.97
N ALA A 42 3.07 1.15 3.78
CA ALA A 42 3.62 -0.18 3.60
C ALA A 42 5.14 -0.10 3.42
N THR A 43 5.85 -1.10 3.95
CA THR A 43 7.29 -1.27 3.77
C THR A 43 7.57 -2.71 3.35
N LYS A 44 8.80 -3.01 2.91
CA LYS A 44 9.18 -4.35 2.39
C LYS A 44 8.42 -4.75 1.12
N LEU A 45 8.24 -3.81 0.20
CA LEU A 45 7.68 -4.08 -1.13
C LEU A 45 8.66 -4.93 -1.94
N GLY A 46 8.13 -5.91 -2.67
CA GLY A 46 8.91 -6.81 -3.52
C GLY A 46 8.18 -7.08 -4.83
N PRO A 47 8.81 -7.83 -5.77
CA PRO A 47 8.12 -8.31 -6.95
C PRO A 47 6.91 -9.16 -6.56
N PRO A 48 5.83 -9.17 -7.37
CA PRO A 48 4.64 -9.97 -7.07
C PRO A 48 5.01 -11.44 -6.99
N HIS A 49 4.77 -12.06 -5.84
CA HIS A 49 4.96 -13.48 -5.61
C HIS A 49 3.87 -13.99 -4.67
N ARG A 50 3.00 -14.88 -5.16
CA ARG A 50 2.00 -15.58 -4.35
C ARG A 50 2.25 -17.07 -4.46
N GLN A 51 2.68 -17.69 -3.36
CA GLN A 51 2.69 -19.15 -3.28
C GLN A 51 1.27 -19.61 -2.93
N LEU A 52 0.60 -20.28 -3.85
CA LEU A 52 -0.72 -20.85 -3.60
C LEU A 52 -0.61 -21.98 -2.57
N ARG A 53 -1.47 -21.94 -1.55
CA ARG A 53 -1.68 -23.06 -0.63
C ARG A 53 -2.83 -23.92 -1.16
N PHE A 54 -2.90 -25.18 -0.74
CA PHE A 54 -3.97 -26.08 -1.18
C PHE A 54 -5.36 -25.62 -0.74
N ASP A 55 -5.46 -24.89 0.37
CA ASP A 55 -6.74 -24.33 0.86
C ASP A 55 -7.26 -23.20 -0.05
N ASP A 56 -6.39 -22.48 -0.77
CA ASP A 56 -6.78 -21.45 -1.74
C ASP A 56 -7.49 -22.02 -2.99
N LEU A 57 -7.39 -23.34 -3.21
CA LEU A 57 -8.07 -24.02 -4.32
C LEU A 57 -9.56 -24.26 -4.02
N ARG A 58 -10.02 -23.97 -2.80
CA ARG A 58 -11.43 -24.13 -2.43
C ARG A 58 -12.19 -22.90 -2.93
N PRO A 59 -13.05 -23.05 -3.96
CA PRO A 59 -13.68 -21.93 -4.65
C PRO A 59 -14.61 -21.09 -3.76
N ASP A 60 -14.95 -21.59 -2.56
CA ASP A 60 -15.88 -20.95 -1.64
C ASP A 60 -15.20 -20.16 -0.51
N GLU A 61 -13.87 -20.28 -0.33
CA GLU A 61 -13.12 -19.63 0.77
C GLU A 61 -12.20 -18.48 0.29
N GLY A 62 -11.87 -18.44 -1.01
CA GLY A 62 -11.18 -17.32 -1.64
C GLY A 62 -12.17 -16.20 -2.01
N GLY A 63 -12.37 -15.25 -1.10
CA GLY A 63 -13.30 -14.13 -1.29
C GLY A 63 -13.13 -13.45 -2.65
N ASP A 64 -14.26 -13.12 -3.29
CA ASP A 64 -14.33 -12.46 -4.61
C ASP A 64 -13.67 -11.06 -4.65
N GLY A 65 -13.16 -10.58 -3.50
CA GLY A 65 -12.43 -9.32 -3.36
C GLY A 65 -11.16 -9.25 -4.19
N GLY A 66 -10.39 -10.35 -4.29
CA GLY A 66 -9.20 -10.39 -5.14
C GLY A 66 -9.52 -10.14 -6.62
N ARG A 67 -10.61 -10.76 -7.13
CA ARG A 67 -11.06 -10.51 -8.51
C ARG A 67 -11.53 -9.08 -8.73
N ALA A 68 -12.17 -8.47 -7.72
CA ALA A 68 -12.60 -7.09 -7.80
C ALA A 68 -11.40 -6.14 -7.88
N ASP A 69 -10.37 -6.35 -7.05
CA ASP A 69 -9.12 -5.59 -7.07
C ASP A 69 -8.41 -5.75 -8.43
N ASP A 70 -8.25 -6.98 -8.92
CA ASP A 70 -7.68 -7.28 -10.24
C ASP A 70 -8.44 -6.56 -11.37
N THR A 71 -9.78 -6.58 -11.32
CA THR A 71 -10.63 -5.94 -12.32
C THR A 71 -10.47 -4.42 -12.31
N VAL A 72 -10.42 -3.81 -11.12
CA VAL A 72 -10.20 -2.37 -10.97
C VAL A 72 -8.84 -1.97 -11.53
N ASP A 73 -7.81 -2.77 -11.26
CA ASP A 73 -6.46 -2.53 -11.76
C ASP A 73 -6.36 -2.73 -13.27
N GLU A 74 -7.04 -3.72 -13.84
CA GLU A 74 -7.12 -3.89 -15.30
C GLU A 74 -7.79 -2.68 -15.97
N ILE A 75 -8.91 -2.19 -15.41
CA ILE A 75 -9.59 -0.99 -15.91
C ILE A 75 -8.65 0.23 -15.86
N ARG A 76 -7.93 0.41 -14.75
CA ARG A 76 -6.98 1.52 -14.60
C ARG A 76 -5.77 1.41 -15.52
N SER A 77 -5.29 0.19 -15.77
CA SER A 77 -4.20 -0.08 -16.71
C SER A 77 -4.62 0.25 -18.14
N ARG A 78 -5.84 -0.14 -18.53
CA ARG A 78 -6.35 0.04 -19.90
C ARG A 78 -6.84 1.45 -20.21
N PHE A 79 -7.56 2.08 -19.28
CA PHE A 79 -8.25 3.35 -19.50
C PHE A 79 -7.64 4.52 -18.70
N GLY A 80 -6.62 4.26 -17.89
CA GLY A 80 -5.94 5.23 -17.05
C GLY A 80 -6.51 5.32 -15.64
N ALA A 81 -5.73 5.92 -14.73
CA ALA A 81 -6.06 6.00 -13.30
C ALA A 81 -7.37 6.73 -12.98
N ALA A 82 -7.86 7.59 -13.87
CA ALA A 82 -9.11 8.35 -13.71
C ALA A 82 -10.34 7.63 -14.28
N ALA A 83 -10.18 6.39 -14.77
CA ALA A 83 -11.28 5.63 -15.38
C ALA A 83 -12.30 5.12 -14.35
N ILE A 84 -11.82 4.73 -13.17
CA ILE A 84 -12.65 4.24 -12.08
C ILE A 84 -12.11 4.71 -10.73
N GLY A 85 -13.00 5.19 -9.88
CA GLY A 85 -12.68 5.66 -8.55
C GLY A 85 -13.92 5.93 -7.71
N PRO A 86 -13.74 6.20 -6.42
CA PRO A 86 -14.84 6.55 -5.53
C PRO A 86 -15.60 7.78 -6.06
N ALA A 87 -16.94 7.75 -5.96
CA ALA A 87 -17.77 8.88 -6.39
C ALA A 87 -17.44 10.17 -5.64
N SER A 88 -16.88 10.08 -4.42
CA SER A 88 -16.40 11.24 -3.66
C SER A 88 -15.22 11.98 -4.31
N MET A 89 -14.55 11.39 -5.30
CA MET A 89 -13.47 12.01 -6.07
C MET A 89 -13.96 12.61 -7.39
N LEU A 90 -15.27 12.58 -7.66
CA LEU A 90 -15.87 13.20 -8.82
C LEU A 90 -16.06 14.70 -8.56
N ASP A 91 -15.49 15.53 -9.43
CA ASP A 91 -15.72 16.97 -9.46
C ASP A 91 -16.39 17.40 -10.78
N GLY A 92 -16.59 18.72 -10.98
CA GLY A 92 -17.23 19.26 -12.18
C GLY A 92 -16.46 19.00 -13.49
N ASP A 93 -15.17 18.65 -13.41
CA ASP A 93 -14.32 18.33 -14.55
C ASP A 93 -14.08 16.82 -14.72
N GLY A 94 -14.63 15.99 -13.83
CA GLY A 94 -14.55 14.53 -13.89
C GLY A 94 -13.90 13.89 -12.67
N LEU A 95 -13.43 12.65 -12.83
CA LEU A 95 -12.77 11.92 -11.74
C LEU A 95 -11.34 12.45 -11.54
N ARG A 96 -11.02 12.85 -10.31
CA ARG A 96 -9.67 13.27 -9.92
C ARG A 96 -9.06 12.28 -8.92
N PRO A 97 -8.51 11.15 -9.42
CA PRO A 97 -7.83 10.20 -8.56
C PRO A 97 -6.60 10.83 -7.92
N MET A 98 -6.35 10.45 -6.67
CA MET A 98 -5.15 10.87 -5.95
C MET A 98 -3.91 10.32 -6.67
N ARG A 99 -2.98 11.21 -7.05
CA ARG A 99 -1.76 10.81 -7.76
C ARG A 99 -0.62 10.62 -6.75
N ALA A 100 0.26 9.66 -7.02
CA ALA A 100 1.49 9.53 -6.25
C ALA A 100 2.26 10.86 -6.25
N GLY A 101 2.63 11.34 -5.06
CA GLY A 101 3.33 12.61 -4.87
C GLY A 101 2.46 13.87 -4.90
N THR A 102 1.13 13.78 -5.05
CA THR A 102 0.22 14.94 -4.88
C THR A 102 -0.30 15.09 -3.45
N GLY A 103 -0.05 14.12 -2.58
CA GLY A 103 -0.34 14.24 -1.16
C GLY A 103 0.64 15.20 -0.48
N GLN A 104 0.17 15.89 0.56
CA GLN A 104 1.04 16.69 1.45
C GLN A 104 2.09 15.85 2.20
N TRP A 105 2.02 14.52 2.10
CA TRP A 105 2.92 13.55 2.70
C TRP A 105 3.23 12.43 1.69
N GLY A 106 4.46 11.92 1.72
CA GLY A 106 4.95 10.89 0.80
C GLY A 106 6.18 11.38 0.02
N PRO A 107 6.93 10.47 -0.62
CA PRO A 107 8.04 10.87 -1.46
C PRO A 107 7.52 11.78 -2.57
N ASN A 108 8.10 12.98 -2.66
CA ASN A 108 7.89 13.85 -3.81
C ASN A 108 8.27 13.06 -5.06
N ARG A 109 7.53 13.28 -6.16
CA ARG A 109 7.99 12.76 -7.45
C ARG A 109 9.42 13.25 -7.67
N PRO A 110 10.38 12.39 -8.08
CA PRO A 110 11.69 12.87 -8.45
C PRO A 110 11.49 13.95 -9.51
N ASP A 111 12.00 15.15 -9.20
CA ASP A 111 12.02 16.25 -10.14
C ASP A 111 12.85 15.79 -11.35
N PRO A 112 12.28 15.73 -12.56
CA PRO A 112 13.01 15.28 -13.74
C PRO A 112 14.23 16.16 -14.07
N SER A 113 14.34 17.35 -13.47
CA SER A 113 15.50 18.24 -13.60
C SER A 113 16.59 18.00 -12.55
N ARG A 114 16.33 17.19 -11.51
CA ARG A 114 17.28 16.90 -10.44
C ARG A 114 18.07 15.64 -10.77
N ARG A 115 19.31 15.80 -11.23
CA ARG A 115 20.27 14.68 -11.40
C ARG A 115 20.45 13.99 -10.04
N VAL A 116 20.21 12.69 -10.00
CA VAL A 116 20.47 11.85 -8.82
C VAL A 116 21.98 11.71 -8.70
N GLU A 117 22.58 12.35 -7.70
CA GLU A 117 23.95 12.09 -7.30
C GLU A 117 23.98 10.75 -6.56
N ASP A 118 24.57 9.74 -7.20
CA ASP A 118 24.82 8.42 -6.66
C ASP A 118 25.82 8.53 -5.50
N GLN A 119 25.34 8.56 -4.27
CA GLN A 119 26.18 8.39 -3.09
C GLN A 119 26.15 6.92 -2.70
N GLY A 120 27.09 6.18 -3.30
CA GLY A 120 27.47 4.85 -2.83
C GLY A 120 27.92 4.94 -1.37
N GLN A 121 27.12 4.37 -0.48
CA GLN A 121 27.54 4.09 0.89
C GLN A 121 27.22 2.63 1.18
N THR A 122 28.17 1.77 0.78
CA THR A 122 28.26 0.39 1.24
C THR A 122 28.48 0.44 2.75
N CYS A 123 27.46 0.07 3.52
CA CYS A 123 27.64 -0.28 4.92
C CYS A 123 28.51 -1.54 4.95
N GLU A 124 29.79 -1.36 5.22
CA GLU A 124 30.72 -2.45 5.51
C GLU A 124 30.23 -3.22 6.74
N THR A 125 30.33 -4.53 6.58
CA THR A 125 30.05 -5.60 7.50
C THR A 125 30.97 -5.52 8.73
N GLU A 126 30.44 -5.31 9.93
CA GLU A 126 31.13 -5.71 11.16
C GLU A 126 30.43 -6.93 11.76
N HIS A 127 31.05 -8.08 11.54
CA HIS A 127 30.71 -9.34 12.18
C HIS A 127 31.86 -9.72 13.12
N ARG A 128 31.55 -9.76 14.42
CA ARG A 128 31.95 -10.81 15.38
C ARG A 128 33.41 -10.83 15.88
N ALA A 129 33.57 -10.48 17.16
CA ALA A 129 34.45 -11.19 18.10
C ALA A 129 33.81 -11.16 19.50
N GLU A 130 33.84 -12.31 20.18
CA GLU A 130 33.33 -12.71 21.53
C GLU A 130 32.42 -13.95 21.33
N GLU A 131 32.76 -15.17 21.75
CA GLU A 131 33.91 -15.78 22.44
C GLU A 131 33.91 -17.28 22.05
#